data_AF-A0A4R6G1V9-F1
#
_entry.id   AF-A0A4R6G1V9-F1
#
_cell.length_a   1.000
_cell.length_b   1.000
_cell.length_c   1.000
_cell.angle_alpha   90.00
_cell.angle_beta   90.00
_cell.angle_gamma   90.00
#
_symmetry.space_group_name_H-M   'P 1'
#
loop_
_entity.id
_entity.type
_entity.pdbx_description
1 polymer ?
#
loop_
_entity_poly.entity_id
_entity_poly.type
_entity_poly.pdbx_seq_one_letter_code
_entity_poly.pdbx_strand_id
1 'polypeptide(L)'
;MPDDPKPGQPGHGGEPGDDGPFDAVTRLYIRTNAADNGTEPLPAILTFWTSPDIQIVKPGGGVGGEAVPLQLNHIKVTVTNGGGIPAIDAYVDAWVADPSTGISPATAFLVGGDYVTVQAYSTANVLLPWTPQATDAGHRCVVARVSLIAPFDSYVDGTVFDVVGDRHVAQRNIQVLEVAPGERMSFRFLVNAGDGGRALVRARETTFEMDARALAKLGGCEGGLPATIPLADLGVRMLTSRETLARPSLATDVRVPLGVARAVDRASLAAEVGARLDPEKARYASVTFAVSPDDEVGRLHAFDVVQLDEQGTALGGLSFVVRVV
;
A
#
# COMPACT_ATOMS: atom_id res chain seq x y z
N MET A 1 -62.59 -27.59 31.73
CA MET A 1 -62.47 -26.12 31.64
C MET A 1 -61.03 -25.85 31.24
N PRO A 2 -60.75 -24.99 30.24
CA PRO A 2 -59.39 -24.62 29.91
C PRO A 2 -58.83 -23.66 30.97
N ASP A 3 -57.56 -23.82 31.34
CA ASP A 3 -56.87 -22.93 32.27
C ASP A 3 -56.48 -21.61 31.59
N ASP A 4 -56.70 -20.48 32.29
CA ASP A 4 -56.27 -19.16 31.82
C ASP A 4 -54.73 -19.02 31.79
N PRO A 5 -54.16 -18.35 30.78
CA PRO A 5 -52.73 -18.10 30.71
C PRO A 5 -52.29 -17.09 31.78
N LYS A 6 -51.24 -17.44 32.54
CA LYS A 6 -50.65 -16.52 33.54
C LYS A 6 -50.04 -15.29 32.87
N PRO A 7 -50.12 -14.09 33.50
CA PRO A 7 -49.45 -12.89 33.01
C PRO A 7 -47.94 -13.10 32.88
N GLY A 8 -47.36 -12.62 31.77
CA GLY A 8 -45.93 -12.76 31.50
C GLY A 8 -45.05 -12.02 32.51
N GLN A 9 -43.92 -12.62 32.86
CA GLN A 9 -42.85 -11.91 33.57
C GLN A 9 -42.29 -10.80 32.66
N PRO A 10 -41.98 -9.60 33.20
CA PRO A 10 -41.22 -8.62 32.44
C PRO A 10 -39.87 -9.22 32.07
N GLY A 11 -39.52 -9.16 30.78
CA GLY A 11 -38.26 -9.67 30.29
C GLY A 11 -37.09 -9.02 31.03
N HIS A 12 -36.10 -9.83 31.44
CA HIS A 12 -34.88 -9.34 32.05
C HIS A 12 -34.26 -8.27 31.14
N GLY A 13 -34.20 -7.04 31.62
CA GLY A 13 -33.36 -6.03 31.00
C GLY A 13 -31.93 -6.56 30.99
N GLY A 14 -31.29 -6.57 29.82
CA GLY A 14 -29.86 -6.77 29.74
C GLY A 14 -29.18 -5.76 30.65
N GLU A 15 -28.16 -6.19 31.37
CA GLU A 15 -27.35 -5.28 32.18
C GLU A 15 -26.83 -4.15 31.28
N PRO A 16 -26.80 -2.89 31.76
CA PRO A 16 -26.19 -1.82 30.99
C PRO A 16 -24.76 -2.25 30.65
N GLY A 17 -24.39 -2.13 29.37
CA GLY A 17 -23.00 -2.29 28.98
C GLY A 17 -22.13 -1.35 29.82
N ASP A 18 -20.88 -1.73 30.02
CA ASP A 18 -19.83 -0.83 30.52
C ASP A 18 -19.48 0.17 29.40
N ASP A 19 -20.49 0.96 29.03
CA ASP A 19 -20.47 1.92 27.94
C ASP A 19 -19.60 3.09 28.41
N GLY A 20 -18.33 3.03 28.00
CA GLY A 20 -17.37 4.09 28.26
C GLY A 20 -17.92 5.48 27.86
N PRO A 21 -17.42 6.56 28.48
CA PRO A 21 -17.98 7.90 28.32
C PRO A 21 -18.09 8.27 26.83
N PHE A 22 -19.27 8.72 26.42
CA PHE A 22 -19.57 9.15 25.06
C PHE A 22 -18.51 10.13 24.54
N ASP A 23 -17.82 9.74 23.47
CA ASP A 23 -16.74 10.54 22.90
C ASP A 23 -17.33 11.61 21.98
N ALA A 24 -17.55 12.81 22.53
CA ALA A 24 -18.24 13.92 21.88
C ALA A 24 -17.40 14.64 20.79
N VAL A 25 -16.75 13.85 19.93
CA VAL A 25 -15.91 14.29 18.80
C VAL A 25 -16.22 13.43 17.56
N THR A 26 -15.79 13.89 16.39
CA THR A 26 -15.52 12.99 15.26
C THR A 26 -14.10 12.46 15.38
N ARG A 27 -13.86 11.26 14.85
CA ARG A 27 -12.52 10.67 14.80
C ARG A 27 -12.31 9.97 13.46
N LEU A 28 -12.16 10.75 12.39
CA LEU A 28 -11.97 10.24 11.03
C LEU A 28 -10.58 9.63 10.83
N TYR A 29 -10.51 8.47 10.19
CA TYR A 29 -9.27 7.86 9.72
C TYR A 29 -9.48 6.91 8.53
N ILE A 30 -8.41 6.68 7.77
CA ILE A 30 -8.32 5.64 6.74
C ILE A 30 -7.15 4.75 7.15
N ARG A 31 -7.36 3.44 7.33
CA ARG A 31 -6.29 2.57 7.85
C ARG A 31 -5.15 2.42 6.87
N THR A 32 -3.93 2.64 7.32
CA THR A 32 -2.66 2.45 6.60
C THR A 32 -2.22 0.99 6.53
N ASN A 33 -2.66 0.19 7.51
CA ASN A 33 -2.37 -1.24 7.64
C ASN A 33 -3.49 -1.96 8.43
N ALA A 34 -3.47 -3.29 8.51
CA ALA A 34 -4.56 -4.06 9.11
C ALA A 34 -4.74 -3.87 10.63
N ALA A 35 -3.69 -3.46 11.35
CA ALA A 35 -3.71 -3.24 12.80
C ALA A 35 -3.96 -1.76 13.19
N ASP A 36 -4.09 -0.88 12.20
CA ASP A 36 -4.35 0.54 12.38
C ASP A 36 -5.76 0.79 12.95
N ASN A 37 -5.84 1.69 13.91
CA ASN A 37 -7.05 2.12 14.61
C ASN A 37 -7.19 3.66 14.67
N GLY A 38 -6.44 4.40 13.83
CA GLY A 38 -6.41 5.86 13.81
C GLY A 38 -5.75 6.46 15.05
N THR A 39 -4.71 5.80 15.58
CA THR A 39 -3.86 6.31 16.67
C THR A 39 -2.49 6.64 16.13
N GLU A 40 -2.12 7.91 16.22
CA GLU A 40 -0.92 8.46 15.57
C GLU A 40 0.09 9.05 16.56
N PRO A 41 1.37 9.15 16.19
CA PRO A 41 1.96 8.64 14.94
C PRO A 41 2.07 7.10 14.93
N LEU A 42 1.99 6.50 13.74
CA LEU A 42 2.22 5.07 13.56
C LEU A 42 3.60 4.66 14.10
N PRO A 43 3.73 3.48 14.74
CA PRO A 43 5.04 2.91 15.05
C PRO A 43 5.90 2.77 13.79
N ALA A 44 7.12 3.30 13.82
CA ALA A 44 8.05 3.40 12.68
C ALA A 44 8.45 2.07 11.98
N ILE A 45 8.01 0.92 12.53
CA ILE A 45 8.21 -0.42 11.97
C ILE A 45 7.05 -0.90 11.09
N LEU A 46 5.93 -0.17 11.01
CA LEU A 46 4.74 -0.60 10.26
C LEU A 46 4.83 -0.25 8.77
N THR A 47 4.39 -1.21 7.94
CA THR A 47 4.29 -1.07 6.48
C THR A 47 3.06 -0.23 6.09
N PHE A 48 3.21 1.09 6.09
CA PHE A 48 2.10 2.05 5.93
C PHE A 48 1.54 2.20 4.49
N TRP A 49 2.21 1.59 3.49
CA TRP A 49 1.77 1.61 2.07
C TRP A 49 0.92 0.40 1.67
N THR A 50 0.27 -0.25 2.65
CA THR A 50 -0.53 -1.49 2.44
C THR A 50 -1.98 -1.35 2.87
N SER A 51 -2.52 -0.12 2.85
CA SER A 51 -3.86 0.21 3.34
C SER A 51 -4.91 -0.83 2.92
N PRO A 52 -5.62 -1.48 3.87
CA PRO A 52 -6.72 -2.38 3.55
C PRO A 52 -7.98 -1.62 3.12
N ASP A 53 -8.06 -0.33 3.45
CA ASP A 53 -9.23 0.52 3.27
C ASP A 53 -9.30 1.17 1.89
N ILE A 54 -8.16 1.28 1.20
CA ILE A 54 -8.08 1.58 -0.23
C ILE A 54 -8.18 0.27 -1.02
N GLN A 55 -9.06 0.20 -2.02
CA GLN A 55 -9.23 -0.98 -2.88
C GLN A 55 -9.59 -0.54 -4.31
N ILE A 56 -9.29 -1.37 -5.32
CA ILE A 56 -9.79 -1.16 -6.69
C ILE A 56 -10.99 -2.06 -6.95
N VAL A 57 -12.09 -1.47 -7.41
CA VAL A 57 -13.22 -2.18 -8.01
C VAL A 57 -13.04 -2.20 -9.51
N LYS A 58 -12.75 -3.38 -10.06
CA LYS A 58 -12.56 -3.65 -11.49
C LYS A 58 -13.91 -3.60 -12.24
N PRO A 59 -13.89 -3.42 -13.58
CA PRO A 59 -15.04 -3.73 -14.43
C PRO A 59 -15.67 -5.10 -14.06
N GLY A 60 -17.00 -5.14 -13.92
CA GLY A 60 -17.72 -6.33 -13.46
C GLY A 60 -17.76 -6.55 -11.94
N GLY A 61 -17.19 -5.64 -11.13
CA GLY A 61 -17.38 -5.60 -9.68
C GLY A 61 -16.38 -6.41 -8.84
N GLY A 62 -15.37 -7.05 -9.45
CA GLY A 62 -14.30 -7.70 -8.71
C GLY A 62 -13.45 -6.69 -7.92
N VAL A 63 -13.14 -6.97 -6.66
CA VAL A 63 -12.39 -6.06 -5.77
C VAL A 63 -10.97 -6.60 -5.53
N GLY A 64 -9.95 -5.74 -5.58
CA GLY A 64 -8.56 -6.14 -5.33
C GLY A 64 -7.55 -5.00 -5.36
N GLY A 65 -6.26 -5.35 -5.48
CA GLY A 65 -5.13 -4.42 -5.58
C GLY A 65 -4.63 -4.17 -7.00
N GLU A 66 -5.51 -4.19 -8.01
CA GLU A 66 -5.15 -4.06 -9.43
C GLU A 66 -6.28 -3.37 -10.20
N ALA A 67 -5.93 -2.47 -11.13
CA ALA A 67 -6.87 -1.86 -12.06
C ALA A 67 -6.73 -2.47 -13.47
N VAL A 68 -7.82 -2.43 -14.24
CA VAL A 68 -7.83 -2.84 -15.65
C VAL A 68 -7.58 -1.62 -16.54
N PRO A 69 -6.46 -1.53 -17.30
CA PRO A 69 -6.18 -0.39 -18.16
C PRO A 69 -7.24 -0.15 -19.23
N LEU A 70 -7.44 1.12 -19.59
CA LEU A 70 -8.39 1.60 -20.60
C LEU A 70 -9.87 1.26 -20.32
N GLN A 71 -10.20 0.85 -19.09
CA GLN A 71 -11.57 0.54 -18.65
C GLN A 71 -11.91 1.30 -17.37
N LEU A 72 -13.20 1.51 -17.11
CA LEU A 72 -13.66 2.17 -15.89
C LEU A 72 -13.50 1.24 -14.68
N ASN A 73 -12.61 1.63 -13.78
CA ASN A 73 -12.45 1.08 -12.44
C ASN A 73 -12.99 2.11 -11.44
N HIS A 74 -13.09 1.73 -10.16
CA HIS A 74 -13.29 2.69 -9.08
C HIS A 74 -12.22 2.50 -8.01
N ILE A 75 -11.64 3.60 -7.53
CA ILE A 75 -10.89 3.59 -6.27
C ILE A 75 -11.93 3.66 -5.16
N LYS A 76 -12.09 2.52 -4.47
CA LYS A 76 -12.88 2.43 -3.25
C LYS A 76 -12.01 2.91 -2.09
N VAL A 77 -12.49 3.90 -1.35
CA VAL A 77 -11.87 4.34 -0.09
C VAL A 77 -12.86 4.07 1.04
N THR A 78 -12.42 3.33 2.05
CA THR A 78 -13.17 3.06 3.28
C THR A 78 -12.72 4.06 4.33
N VAL A 79 -13.64 4.85 4.87
CA VAL A 79 -13.37 5.82 5.94
C VAL A 79 -14.00 5.31 7.22
N THR A 80 -13.26 5.34 8.33
CA THR A 80 -13.78 5.01 9.66
C THR A 80 -13.95 6.29 10.48
N ASN A 81 -15.05 6.37 11.23
CA ASN A 81 -15.24 7.37 12.28
C ASN A 81 -15.27 6.65 13.63
N GLY A 82 -14.17 6.75 14.39
CA GLY A 82 -14.05 6.18 15.73
C GLY A 82 -14.66 7.03 16.85
N GLY A 83 -15.30 8.17 16.52
CA GLY A 83 -15.88 9.10 17.48
C GLY A 83 -17.39 8.93 17.63
N GLY A 84 -17.95 9.52 18.69
CA GLY A 84 -19.37 9.46 19.03
C GLY A 84 -20.25 10.45 18.26
N ILE A 85 -19.67 11.43 17.55
CA ILE A 85 -20.42 12.36 16.69
C ILE A 85 -20.32 11.88 15.22
N PRO A 86 -21.44 11.83 14.46
CA PRO A 86 -21.40 11.58 13.03
C PRO A 86 -20.62 12.65 12.26
N ALA A 87 -19.72 12.22 11.38
CA ALA A 87 -19.04 13.08 10.44
C ALA A 87 -19.92 13.27 9.20
N ILE A 88 -20.60 14.41 9.09
CA ILE A 88 -21.51 14.73 7.98
C ILE A 88 -20.72 15.48 6.90
N ASP A 89 -20.85 15.07 5.65
CA ASP A 89 -20.15 15.66 4.50
C ASP A 89 -18.61 15.73 4.67
N ALA A 90 -18.01 14.65 5.17
CA ALA A 90 -16.56 14.46 5.10
C ALA A 90 -16.14 14.29 3.63
N TYR A 91 -15.18 15.09 3.17
CA TYR A 91 -14.65 15.03 1.81
C TYR A 91 -13.53 14.00 1.72
N VAL A 92 -13.56 13.16 0.70
CA VAL A 92 -12.54 12.14 0.43
C VAL A 92 -11.92 12.39 -0.94
N ASP A 93 -10.60 12.55 -1.04
CA ASP A 93 -9.87 12.59 -2.31
C ASP A 93 -8.95 11.39 -2.49
N ALA A 94 -8.66 11.04 -3.75
CA ALA A 94 -7.67 10.01 -4.09
C ALA A 94 -6.78 10.42 -5.26
N TRP A 95 -5.53 9.97 -5.18
CA TRP A 95 -4.43 10.33 -6.06
C TRP A 95 -3.71 9.05 -6.51
N VAL A 96 -3.20 9.07 -7.74
CA VAL A 96 -2.38 8.00 -8.33
C VAL A 96 -0.99 8.55 -8.64
N ALA A 97 0.06 7.85 -8.24
CA ALA A 97 1.45 8.23 -8.51
C ALA A 97 2.21 7.15 -9.30
N ASP A 98 3.32 7.55 -9.94
CA ASP A 98 4.38 6.64 -10.37
C ASP A 98 5.00 5.91 -9.16
N PRO A 99 5.64 4.75 -9.35
CA PRO A 99 6.35 4.05 -8.27
C PRO A 99 7.34 4.97 -7.58
N SER A 100 7.16 5.19 -6.28
CA SER A 100 7.97 6.13 -5.52
C SER A 100 8.02 5.77 -4.04
N THR A 101 9.16 6.01 -3.40
CA THR A 101 9.27 6.08 -1.93
C THR A 101 8.91 7.46 -1.38
N GLY A 102 8.55 8.44 -2.21
CA GLY A 102 8.07 9.76 -1.78
C GLY A 102 6.98 10.29 -2.70
N ILE A 103 5.79 10.54 -2.15
CA ILE A 103 4.61 10.97 -2.89
C ILE A 103 4.09 12.25 -2.26
N SER A 104 3.68 13.22 -3.07
CA SER A 104 2.98 14.42 -2.60
C SER A 104 1.90 14.84 -3.61
N PRO A 105 0.97 15.73 -3.23
CA PRO A 105 0.02 16.35 -4.16
C PRO A 105 0.69 17.04 -5.38
N ALA A 106 1.98 17.38 -5.28
CA ALA A 106 2.74 17.99 -6.38
C ALA A 106 3.38 16.96 -7.34
N THR A 107 3.44 15.67 -6.97
CA THR A 107 4.01 14.59 -7.79
C THR A 107 3.01 13.52 -8.20
N ALA A 108 1.83 13.49 -7.58
CA ALA A 108 0.74 12.57 -7.91
C ALA A 108 -0.33 13.22 -8.83
N PHE A 109 -1.08 12.38 -9.54
CA PHE A 109 -2.25 12.77 -10.31
C PHE A 109 -3.52 12.64 -9.47
N LEU A 110 -4.28 13.72 -9.31
CA LEU A 110 -5.60 13.69 -8.67
C LEU A 110 -6.59 12.91 -9.54
N VAL A 111 -7.15 11.83 -9.01
CA VAL A 111 -8.23 11.08 -9.67
C VAL A 111 -9.56 11.80 -9.51
N GLY A 112 -9.81 12.31 -8.30
CA GLY A 112 -11.01 13.05 -7.95
C GLY A 112 -11.27 12.98 -6.44
N GLY A 113 -12.45 13.46 -6.05
CA GLY A 113 -12.95 13.33 -4.68
C GLY A 113 -14.47 13.48 -4.63
N ASP A 114 -15.06 13.04 -3.51
CA ASP A 114 -16.50 13.02 -3.27
C ASP A 114 -16.79 13.12 -1.76
N TYR A 115 -18.04 13.36 -1.39
CA TYR A 115 -18.47 13.54 0.01
C TYR A 115 -19.12 12.28 0.58
N VAL A 116 -18.88 12.02 1.86
CA VAL A 116 -19.46 10.89 2.59
C VAL A 116 -19.90 11.29 3.99
N THR A 117 -21.04 10.78 4.44
CA THR A 117 -21.42 10.83 5.85
C THR A 117 -21.01 9.54 6.54
N VAL A 118 -20.16 9.66 7.57
CA VAL A 118 -19.68 8.52 8.38
C VAL A 118 -20.34 8.60 9.76
N GLN A 119 -21.25 7.66 10.04
CA GLN A 119 -21.95 7.60 11.34
C GLN A 119 -20.96 7.39 12.49
N ALA A 120 -21.39 7.75 13.71
CA ALA A 120 -20.61 7.51 14.92
C ALA A 120 -20.22 6.02 15.06
N TYR A 121 -18.98 5.76 15.47
CA TYR A 121 -18.40 4.41 15.62
C TYR A 121 -18.59 3.47 14.42
N SER A 122 -18.57 4.01 13.19
CA SER A 122 -18.94 3.30 11.97
C SER A 122 -17.95 3.53 10.82
N THR A 123 -18.11 2.76 9.74
CA THR A 123 -17.39 2.95 8.47
C THR A 123 -18.34 3.35 7.35
N ALA A 124 -17.81 4.05 6.36
CA ALA A 124 -18.49 4.33 5.09
C ALA A 124 -17.52 4.19 3.92
N ASN A 125 -18.06 4.08 2.70
CA ASN A 125 -17.26 3.89 1.49
C ASN A 125 -17.54 4.99 0.47
N VAL A 126 -16.49 5.47 -0.19
CA VAL A 126 -16.56 6.30 -1.40
C VAL A 126 -16.05 5.48 -2.59
N LEU A 127 -16.64 5.67 -3.78
CA LEU A 127 -16.22 5.04 -5.04
C LEU A 127 -15.83 6.10 -6.06
N LEU A 128 -14.53 6.42 -6.14
CA LEU A 128 -14.02 7.45 -7.05
C LEU A 128 -13.76 6.83 -8.44
N PRO A 129 -14.43 7.28 -9.51
CA PRO A 129 -14.27 6.68 -10.84
C PRO A 129 -12.88 6.96 -11.41
N TRP A 130 -12.21 5.91 -11.89
CA TRP A 130 -10.87 6.00 -12.46
C TRP A 130 -10.75 5.13 -13.72
N THR A 131 -10.32 5.73 -14.83
CA THR A 131 -9.98 5.01 -16.07
C THR A 131 -8.46 5.11 -16.29
N PRO A 132 -7.68 4.11 -15.84
CA PRO A 132 -6.23 4.12 -16.04
C PRO A 132 -5.89 4.13 -17.52
N GLN A 133 -4.91 4.92 -17.90
CA GLN A 133 -4.36 4.95 -19.26
C GLN A 133 -3.45 3.74 -19.51
N ALA A 134 -3.09 3.50 -20.77
CA ALA A 134 -2.10 2.46 -21.09
C ALA A 134 -0.72 2.74 -20.47
N THR A 135 -0.39 4.02 -20.21
CA THR A 135 0.79 4.45 -19.45
C THR A 135 0.71 4.18 -17.95
N ASP A 136 -0.49 3.90 -17.44
CA ASP A 136 -0.70 3.59 -16.03
C ASP A 136 -0.49 2.11 -15.73
N ALA A 137 -0.40 1.27 -16.78
CA ALA A 137 0.04 -0.11 -16.67
C ALA A 137 1.46 -0.17 -16.10
N GLY A 138 1.63 -0.97 -15.04
CA GLY A 138 2.77 -0.85 -14.16
C GLY A 138 2.30 -0.61 -12.73
N HIS A 139 3.27 -0.45 -11.84
CA HIS A 139 2.99 -0.34 -10.42
C HIS A 139 2.51 1.08 -10.14
N ARG A 140 1.46 1.18 -9.35
CA ARG A 140 0.87 2.47 -8.98
C ARG A 140 0.73 2.55 -7.47
N CYS A 141 1.18 3.65 -6.91
CA CYS A 141 0.85 4.01 -5.54
C CYS A 141 -0.44 4.82 -5.59
N VAL A 142 -1.47 4.40 -4.86
CA VAL A 142 -2.67 5.21 -4.60
C VAL A 142 -2.57 5.78 -3.20
N VAL A 143 -2.83 7.07 -3.08
CA VAL A 143 -2.97 7.77 -1.81
C VAL A 143 -4.38 8.28 -1.72
N ALA A 144 -5.02 8.13 -0.56
CA ALA A 144 -6.32 8.72 -0.26
C ALA A 144 -6.22 9.63 0.96
N ARG A 145 -7.06 10.67 0.99
CA ARG A 145 -7.23 11.54 2.15
C ARG A 145 -8.70 11.70 2.51
N VAL A 146 -8.97 11.96 3.78
CA VAL A 146 -10.27 12.45 4.26
C VAL A 146 -10.12 13.79 4.98
N SER A 147 -11.13 14.66 4.89
CA SER A 147 -11.22 15.88 5.71
C SER A 147 -12.66 16.26 6.03
N LEU A 148 -12.85 16.87 7.20
CA LEU A 148 -14.12 17.41 7.67
C LEU A 148 -13.92 18.83 8.21
N ILE A 149 -14.79 19.75 7.79
CA ILE A 149 -14.72 21.17 8.17
C ILE A 149 -15.41 21.44 9.51
N ALA A 150 -16.51 20.74 9.81
CA ALA A 150 -17.34 20.98 10.99
C ALA A 150 -17.97 19.67 11.55
N PRO A 151 -17.60 19.24 12.77
CA PRO A 151 -16.45 19.71 13.55
C PRO A 151 -15.14 19.53 12.76
N PHE A 152 -14.11 20.33 13.07
CA PHE A 152 -12.85 20.26 12.34
C PHE A 152 -12.12 18.95 12.64
N ASP A 153 -11.95 18.12 11.61
CA ASP A 153 -11.32 16.80 11.69
C ASP A 153 -10.69 16.46 10.33
N SER A 154 -9.45 16.89 10.13
CA SER A 154 -8.79 16.97 8.83
C SER A 154 -7.28 16.79 8.96
N TYR A 155 -6.65 16.42 7.85
CA TYR A 155 -5.20 16.40 7.74
C TYR A 155 -4.57 17.76 8.08
N VAL A 156 -3.33 17.72 8.60
CA VAL A 156 -2.61 18.88 9.15
C VAL A 156 -2.02 19.78 8.06
N ASP A 157 -1.38 19.19 7.04
CA ASP A 157 -0.75 19.90 5.93
C ASP A 157 -1.21 19.33 4.59
N GLY A 158 -1.96 20.13 3.84
CA GLY A 158 -2.50 19.74 2.54
C GLY A 158 -1.48 19.65 1.40
N THR A 159 -0.22 20.02 1.64
CA THR A 159 0.89 20.02 0.65
C THR A 159 1.75 18.76 0.68
N VAL A 160 1.56 17.90 1.69
CA VAL A 160 2.25 16.61 1.86
C VAL A 160 1.25 15.46 1.99
N PHE A 161 1.76 14.22 1.91
CA PHE A 161 1.02 13.02 2.27
C PHE A 161 1.72 12.35 3.46
N ASP A 162 1.43 12.82 4.68
CA ASP A 162 2.02 12.29 5.90
C ASP A 162 1.27 11.01 6.36
N VAL A 163 1.54 9.90 5.68
CA VAL A 163 0.91 8.60 5.98
C VAL A 163 1.32 8.01 7.35
N VAL A 164 2.32 8.60 8.03
CA VAL A 164 2.86 8.08 9.30
C VAL A 164 2.45 8.95 10.50
N GLY A 165 2.28 10.25 10.31
CA GLY A 165 1.83 11.19 11.33
C GLY A 165 0.35 11.58 11.26
N ASP A 166 -0.34 11.29 10.15
CA ASP A 166 -1.68 11.81 9.88
C ASP A 166 -2.68 10.71 9.47
N ARG A 167 -3.50 10.29 10.43
CA ARG A 167 -4.57 9.26 10.31
C ARG A 167 -5.53 9.47 9.14
N HIS A 168 -5.64 10.70 8.66
CA HIS A 168 -6.53 11.06 7.58
C HIS A 168 -5.95 10.69 6.20
N VAL A 169 -4.67 10.31 6.13
CA VAL A 169 -3.94 9.99 4.91
C VAL A 169 -3.54 8.51 4.91
N ALA A 170 -3.89 7.78 3.85
CA ALA A 170 -3.47 6.39 3.69
C ALA A 170 -2.86 6.14 2.31
N GLN A 171 -1.88 5.23 2.24
CA GLN A 171 -1.30 4.77 0.98
C GLN A 171 -1.58 3.27 0.76
N ARG A 172 -1.88 2.90 -0.48
CA ARG A 172 -1.87 1.53 -0.96
C ARG A 172 -1.12 1.41 -2.26
N ASN A 173 -0.30 0.37 -2.34
CA ASN A 173 0.33 -0.03 -3.59
C ASN A 173 -0.49 -1.04 -4.37
N ILE A 174 -0.43 -0.92 -5.69
CA ILE A 174 -1.31 -1.57 -6.66
C ILE A 174 -0.45 -2.11 -7.79
N GLN A 175 -0.32 -3.45 -7.88
CA GLN A 175 0.00 -4.27 -9.07
C GLN A 175 0.60 -5.66 -8.69
N VAL A 176 0.27 -6.69 -9.48
CA VAL A 176 1.16 -7.83 -9.79
C VAL A 176 1.82 -7.65 -11.17
N LEU A 177 3.14 -7.71 -11.24
CA LEU A 177 3.97 -7.72 -12.46
C LEU A 177 4.02 -9.14 -13.04
N GLU A 178 4.16 -9.29 -14.36
CA GLU A 178 4.32 -10.60 -15.01
C GLU A 178 5.71 -10.70 -15.66
N VAL A 179 6.40 -11.84 -15.49
CA VAL A 179 7.75 -12.12 -16.01
C VAL A 179 7.85 -13.61 -16.38
N ALA A 180 8.50 -13.96 -17.49
CA ALA A 180 8.65 -15.37 -17.87
C ALA A 180 9.82 -16.07 -17.11
N PRO A 181 9.79 -17.40 -16.93
CA PRO A 181 10.90 -18.17 -16.35
C PRO A 181 12.24 -17.87 -17.05
N GLY A 182 13.29 -17.66 -16.25
CA GLY A 182 14.64 -17.34 -16.76
C GLY A 182 14.86 -15.89 -17.23
N GLU A 183 13.85 -15.02 -17.21
CA GLU A 183 14.02 -13.61 -17.56
C GLU A 183 14.54 -12.75 -16.40
N ARG A 184 15.25 -11.67 -16.74
CA ARG A 184 15.70 -10.65 -15.79
C ARG A 184 14.85 -9.39 -15.90
N MET A 185 14.23 -8.99 -14.79
CA MET A 185 13.44 -7.76 -14.70
C MET A 185 14.22 -6.65 -13.98
N SER A 186 13.94 -5.41 -14.38
CA SER A 186 14.39 -4.19 -13.70
C SER A 186 13.19 -3.32 -13.35
N PHE A 187 12.90 -3.16 -12.07
CA PHE A 187 11.83 -2.30 -11.55
C PHE A 187 12.40 -0.94 -11.15
N ARG A 188 12.00 0.14 -11.83
CA ARG A 188 12.45 1.52 -11.58
C ARG A 188 11.42 2.29 -10.75
N PHE A 189 11.89 3.06 -9.78
CA PHE A 189 11.06 3.91 -8.92
C PHE A 189 11.78 5.23 -8.60
N LEU A 190 10.98 6.26 -8.31
CA LEU A 190 11.46 7.53 -7.78
C LEU A 190 11.85 7.34 -6.30
N VAL A 191 12.89 8.05 -5.87
CA VAL A 191 13.32 8.06 -4.47
C VAL A 191 12.97 9.41 -3.85
N ASN A 192 12.44 9.39 -2.62
CA ASN A 192 12.18 10.60 -1.86
C ASN A 192 13.50 11.35 -1.63
N ALA A 193 13.55 12.63 -2.01
CA ALA A 193 14.76 13.44 -1.83
C ALA A 193 15.11 13.66 -0.36
N GLY A 194 14.10 13.72 0.52
CA GLY A 194 14.24 14.00 1.95
C GLY A 194 14.94 15.35 2.24
N ASP A 195 15.23 15.59 3.51
CA ASP A 195 15.84 16.84 3.98
C ASP A 195 17.37 16.88 3.79
N GLY A 196 17.87 16.25 2.73
CA GLY A 196 19.31 16.14 2.47
C GLY A 196 20.05 15.12 3.34
N GLY A 197 19.34 14.30 4.11
CA GLY A 197 19.91 13.18 4.87
C GLY A 197 20.38 12.04 3.96
N ARG A 198 21.33 11.23 4.44
CA ARG A 198 21.67 9.96 3.78
C ARG A 198 20.58 8.95 4.09
N ALA A 199 19.86 8.53 3.06
CA ALA A 199 18.88 7.47 3.21
C ALA A 199 19.38 6.12 2.65
N LEU A 200 18.84 5.03 3.18
CA LEU A 200 19.12 3.65 2.76
C LEU A 200 17.89 3.10 2.04
N VAL A 201 18.05 2.72 0.76
CA VAL A 201 17.05 1.93 0.05
C VAL A 201 17.32 0.45 0.32
N ARG A 202 16.40 -0.21 1.00
CA ARG A 202 16.45 -1.64 1.35
C ARG A 202 15.41 -2.38 0.52
N ALA A 203 15.82 -3.32 -0.33
CA ALA A 203 14.92 -4.29 -0.95
C ALA A 203 14.97 -5.62 -0.21
N ARG A 204 13.81 -6.20 0.10
CA ARG A 204 13.64 -7.52 0.70
C ARG A 204 12.73 -8.37 -0.18
N GLU A 205 13.23 -9.50 -0.66
CA GLU A 205 12.40 -10.54 -1.29
C GLU A 205 11.72 -11.43 -0.23
N THR A 206 10.47 -11.81 -0.49
CA THR A 206 9.79 -12.95 0.16
C THR A 206 9.06 -13.79 -0.89
N THR A 207 9.35 -15.10 -0.93
CA THR A 207 8.74 -16.06 -1.87
C THR A 207 7.62 -16.87 -1.22
N PHE A 208 6.60 -17.22 -2.02
CA PHE A 208 5.45 -18.00 -1.57
C PHE A 208 4.99 -18.98 -2.67
N GLU A 209 4.78 -20.25 -2.32
CA GLU A 209 4.05 -21.22 -3.17
C GLU A 209 2.56 -21.20 -2.80
N MET A 210 1.68 -20.94 -3.77
CA MET A 210 0.23 -20.77 -3.55
C MET A 210 -0.63 -21.10 -4.78
N ASP A 211 -1.85 -21.60 -4.53
CA ASP A 211 -2.95 -21.61 -5.52
C ASP A 211 -3.42 -20.17 -5.81
N ALA A 212 -3.61 -19.83 -7.09
CA ALA A 212 -4.14 -18.54 -7.56
C ALA A 212 -5.48 -18.13 -6.91
N ARG A 213 -6.29 -19.07 -6.41
CA ARG A 213 -7.51 -18.77 -5.62
C ARG A 213 -7.25 -18.41 -4.17
N ALA A 214 -6.27 -19.08 -3.54
CA ALA A 214 -5.78 -18.67 -2.23
C ALA A 214 -5.30 -17.22 -2.34
N LEU A 215 -4.59 -16.92 -3.43
CA LEU A 215 -4.18 -15.62 -3.96
C LEU A 215 -5.30 -14.60 -4.29
N ALA A 216 -6.46 -14.69 -3.64
CA ALA A 216 -7.55 -13.69 -3.66
C ALA A 216 -7.93 -13.03 -2.30
N LYS A 217 -7.27 -13.26 -1.14
CA LYS A 217 -7.67 -12.64 0.19
C LYS A 217 -6.69 -11.76 1.04
N LEU A 218 -5.42 -12.08 1.41
CA LEU A 218 -4.51 -11.20 2.24
C LEU A 218 -4.26 -9.81 1.61
N GLY A 219 -3.50 -9.74 0.51
CA GLY A 219 -3.43 -8.55 -0.35
C GLY A 219 -4.78 -8.19 -1.01
N GLY A 220 -5.86 -8.89 -0.66
CA GLY A 220 -6.57 -9.68 -1.65
C GLY A 220 -5.74 -10.87 -2.19
N CYS A 221 -4.84 -11.50 -1.39
CA CYS A 221 -3.93 -12.64 -1.74
C CYS A 221 -3.54 -13.66 -0.59
N GLU A 222 -4.40 -14.54 -0.02
CA GLU A 222 -4.13 -15.35 1.22
C GLU A 222 -3.42 -16.70 1.08
N GLY A 223 -2.54 -17.02 2.03
CA GLY A 223 -2.36 -18.37 2.57
C GLY A 223 -1.11 -19.10 2.10
N GLY A 224 0.01 -18.98 2.83
CA GLY A 224 1.33 -19.41 2.36
C GLY A 224 2.00 -20.63 3.00
N LEU A 225 3.28 -20.80 2.63
CA LEU A 225 4.27 -21.83 2.98
C LEU A 225 4.15 -23.17 2.20
N PRO A 226 5.27 -23.82 1.80
CA PRO A 226 6.68 -23.55 2.11
C PRO A 226 7.47 -22.97 0.92
N ALA A 227 8.81 -23.05 0.95
CA ALA A 227 9.72 -22.29 0.07
C ALA A 227 10.58 -23.17 -0.85
N THR A 228 10.86 -22.67 -2.07
CA THR A 228 11.94 -23.17 -2.94
C THR A 228 12.71 -22.01 -3.60
N ILE A 229 14.01 -21.93 -3.31
CA ILE A 229 15.10 -21.17 -3.98
C ILE A 229 14.89 -19.63 -4.12
N PRO A 230 15.80 -18.77 -3.57
CA PRO A 230 15.77 -17.32 -3.82
C PRO A 230 16.21 -17.00 -5.25
N LEU A 231 15.75 -15.87 -5.78
CA LEU A 231 16.18 -15.40 -7.10
C LEU A 231 17.68 -15.14 -7.16
N ALA A 232 18.26 -15.40 -8.33
CA ALA A 232 19.62 -14.98 -8.61
C ALA A 232 19.68 -13.45 -8.83
N ASP A 233 20.82 -12.86 -8.48
CA ASP A 233 21.18 -11.48 -8.82
C ASP A 233 20.23 -10.37 -8.30
N LEU A 234 19.58 -10.54 -7.14
CA LEU A 234 18.88 -9.40 -6.51
C LEU A 234 19.87 -8.26 -6.27
N GLY A 235 19.56 -7.08 -6.82
CA GLY A 235 20.41 -5.89 -6.70
C GLY A 235 19.57 -4.61 -6.65
N VAL A 236 20.01 -3.66 -5.82
CA VAL A 236 19.47 -2.29 -5.78
C VAL A 236 20.53 -1.35 -6.33
N ARG A 237 20.17 -0.50 -7.31
CA ARG A 237 21.07 0.51 -7.86
C ARG A 237 20.43 1.87 -8.03
N MET A 238 21.26 2.91 -7.89
CA MET A 238 20.88 4.26 -8.26
C MET A 238 21.08 4.49 -9.76
N LEU A 239 20.20 5.29 -10.37
CA LEU A 239 20.28 5.65 -11.79
C LEU A 239 20.87 7.05 -11.95
N THR A 240 21.76 7.20 -12.93
CA THR A 240 22.31 8.52 -13.30
C THR A 240 21.29 9.34 -14.10
N SER A 241 21.46 10.67 -14.11
CA SER A 241 20.61 11.59 -14.89
C SER A 241 20.56 11.28 -16.40
N ARG A 242 21.56 10.56 -16.93
CA ARG A 242 21.58 10.12 -18.34
C ARG A 242 20.72 8.88 -18.55
N GLU A 243 20.74 7.93 -17.62
CA GLU A 243 19.91 6.73 -17.65
C GLU A 243 18.44 7.05 -17.40
N THR A 244 18.14 8.06 -16.58
CA THR A 244 16.75 8.45 -16.27
C THR A 244 16.02 9.13 -17.42
N LEU A 245 16.76 9.80 -18.32
CA LEU A 245 16.26 10.47 -19.53
C LEU A 245 16.11 9.51 -20.74
N ALA A 246 16.74 8.34 -20.72
CA ALA A 246 16.43 7.27 -21.66
C ALA A 246 15.01 6.74 -21.37
N ARG A 247 14.15 6.70 -22.40
CA ARG A 247 12.71 6.42 -22.27
C ARG A 247 12.41 4.96 -21.89
N PRO A 248 11.21 4.67 -21.34
CA PRO A 248 10.96 3.44 -20.60
C PRO A 248 10.77 2.25 -21.54
N SER A 249 11.49 1.18 -21.29
CA SER A 249 11.14 -0.16 -21.78
C SER A 249 11.78 -1.23 -20.91
N LEU A 250 11.08 -2.36 -20.83
CA LEU A 250 11.68 -3.67 -20.69
C LEU A 250 12.71 -3.83 -21.83
N ALA A 251 13.96 -3.46 -21.57
CA ALA A 251 15.05 -3.55 -22.52
C ALA A 251 16.36 -3.87 -21.80
N THR A 252 16.97 -4.95 -22.27
CA THR A 252 18.23 -5.55 -21.86
C THR A 252 19.43 -4.60 -21.85
N ASP A 253 20.36 -4.89 -20.93
CA ASP A 253 21.78 -4.48 -20.93
C ASP A 253 22.14 -2.99 -20.76
N VAL A 254 22.24 -2.57 -19.49
CA VAL A 254 23.36 -1.73 -19.04
C VAL A 254 23.92 -2.31 -17.73
N ARG A 255 25.17 -2.79 -17.76
CA ARG A 255 25.87 -3.30 -16.56
C ARG A 255 26.49 -2.16 -15.76
N VAL A 256 26.08 -2.01 -14.51
CA VAL A 256 26.88 -1.35 -13.46
C VAL A 256 26.94 -2.32 -12.28
N PRO A 257 28.10 -2.91 -11.95
CA PRO A 257 28.20 -3.85 -10.85
C PRO A 257 28.17 -3.10 -9.51
N LEU A 258 27.01 -3.07 -8.86
CA LEU A 258 26.92 -2.82 -7.42
C LEU A 258 27.06 -4.16 -6.68
N GLY A 259 27.68 -4.11 -5.50
CA GLY A 259 28.36 -5.27 -4.91
C GLY A 259 27.46 -6.50 -4.73
N VAL A 260 27.86 -7.61 -5.34
CA VAL A 260 27.25 -8.92 -5.09
C VAL A 260 27.56 -9.31 -3.64
N ALA A 261 26.55 -9.25 -2.77
CA ALA A 261 26.62 -9.86 -1.46
C ALA A 261 26.72 -11.38 -1.64
N ARG A 262 27.83 -11.97 -1.19
CA ARG A 262 28.02 -13.43 -1.23
C ARG A 262 26.98 -14.07 -0.32
N ALA A 263 26.24 -15.04 -0.83
CA ALA A 263 25.17 -15.72 -0.09
C ALA A 263 25.66 -16.20 1.29
N VAL A 264 24.96 -15.76 2.34
CA VAL A 264 25.14 -16.22 3.73
C VAL A 264 24.04 -17.22 4.07
N ASP A 265 24.33 -18.12 5.01
CA ASP A 265 23.70 -19.43 5.14
C ASP A 265 22.21 -19.42 5.57
N ARG A 266 21.55 -20.56 5.34
CA ARG A 266 20.09 -20.72 5.21
C ARG A 266 19.32 -20.76 6.54
N ALA A 267 18.52 -19.73 6.79
CA ALA A 267 17.25 -19.82 7.51
C ALA A 267 16.35 -18.65 7.09
N SER A 268 15.20 -18.92 6.45
CA SER A 268 14.29 -17.91 5.86
C SER A 268 15.03 -16.89 4.97
N LEU A 269 15.16 -17.22 3.67
CA LEU A 269 16.03 -16.50 2.72
C LEU A 269 15.44 -15.16 2.25
N ALA A 270 15.36 -14.20 3.16
CA ALA A 270 15.25 -12.79 2.82
C ALA A 270 16.60 -12.33 2.24
N ALA A 271 16.70 -12.22 0.93
CA ALA A 271 17.79 -11.48 0.31
C ALA A 271 17.55 -9.99 0.57
N GLU A 272 18.39 -9.38 1.42
CA GLU A 272 18.36 -7.94 1.72
C GLU A 272 19.52 -7.24 1.03
N VAL A 273 19.21 -6.25 0.18
CA VAL A 273 20.23 -5.42 -0.49
C VAL A 273 19.96 -3.95 -0.22
N GLY A 274 21.00 -3.26 0.25
CA GLY A 274 20.98 -1.85 0.63
C GLY A 274 21.78 -0.97 -0.33
N ALA A 275 21.19 0.13 -0.81
CA ALA A 275 21.89 1.19 -1.54
C ALA A 275 21.84 2.52 -0.78
N ARG A 276 23.00 3.19 -0.63
CA ARG A 276 23.11 4.49 0.04
C ARG A 276 22.83 5.62 -0.94
N LEU A 277 22.03 6.59 -0.51
CA LEU A 277 21.61 7.74 -1.31
C LEU A 277 22.56 8.94 -1.14
N ASP A 278 22.90 9.58 -2.27
CA ASP A 278 23.52 10.90 -2.33
C ASP A 278 22.41 11.94 -2.59
N PRO A 279 22.03 12.75 -1.59
CA PRO A 279 20.84 13.60 -1.61
C PRO A 279 20.82 14.62 -2.77
N GLU A 280 21.98 15.08 -3.22
CA GLU A 280 22.07 16.09 -4.28
C GLU A 280 21.81 15.53 -5.69
N LYS A 281 21.90 14.20 -5.87
CA LYS A 281 22.04 13.57 -7.21
C LYS A 281 21.02 12.47 -7.49
N ALA A 282 20.53 11.79 -6.47
CA ALA A 282 19.70 10.59 -6.60
C ALA A 282 18.21 10.91 -6.70
N ARG A 283 17.63 10.84 -7.91
CA ARG A 283 16.16 10.94 -8.11
C ARG A 283 15.47 9.59 -8.30
N TYR A 284 16.16 8.60 -8.86
CA TYR A 284 15.57 7.30 -9.19
C TYR A 284 16.50 6.15 -8.80
N ALA A 285 15.90 5.08 -8.30
CA ALA A 285 16.54 3.80 -8.08
C ALA A 285 15.93 2.72 -8.99
N SER A 286 16.59 1.57 -9.05
CA SER A 286 16.03 0.35 -9.61
C SER A 286 16.36 -0.84 -8.72
N VAL A 287 15.37 -1.70 -8.49
CA VAL A 287 15.58 -3.10 -8.10
C VAL A 287 15.75 -3.91 -9.38
N THR A 288 16.66 -4.87 -9.40
CA THR A 288 16.86 -5.82 -10.50
C THR A 288 16.93 -7.22 -9.90
N PHE A 289 16.32 -8.21 -10.56
CA PHE A 289 16.31 -9.61 -10.15
C PHE A 289 16.13 -10.52 -11.38
N ALA A 290 16.57 -11.77 -11.32
CA ALA A 290 16.38 -12.75 -12.38
C ALA A 290 15.52 -13.92 -11.91
N VAL A 291 14.36 -14.11 -12.55
CA VAL A 291 13.47 -15.26 -12.34
C VAL A 291 14.23 -16.54 -12.70
N SER A 292 14.14 -17.56 -11.85
CA SER A 292 14.81 -18.83 -12.12
C SER A 292 14.21 -19.48 -13.38
N PRO A 293 15.03 -20.12 -14.25
CA PRO A 293 14.50 -21.00 -15.29
C PRO A 293 13.68 -22.18 -14.73
N ASP A 294 13.91 -22.52 -13.45
CA ASP A 294 13.22 -23.59 -12.73
C ASP A 294 11.98 -23.09 -11.95
N ASP A 295 11.64 -21.80 -12.02
CA ASP A 295 10.45 -21.25 -11.35
C ASP A 295 9.16 -21.68 -12.09
N GLU A 296 8.22 -22.25 -11.33
CA GLU A 296 6.95 -22.72 -11.89
C GLU A 296 6.02 -21.56 -12.31
N VAL A 297 5.31 -21.73 -13.42
CA VAL A 297 4.26 -20.80 -13.88
C VAL A 297 3.20 -20.64 -12.79
N GLY A 298 2.92 -19.39 -12.41
CA GLY A 298 2.04 -19.02 -11.30
C GLY A 298 2.77 -18.66 -9.99
N ARG A 299 4.06 -18.99 -9.85
CA ARG A 299 4.88 -18.65 -8.67
C ARG A 299 4.93 -17.15 -8.42
N LEU A 300 4.97 -16.76 -7.14
CA LEU A 300 5.08 -15.37 -6.73
C LEU A 300 6.35 -15.01 -5.95
N HIS A 301 6.86 -13.83 -6.26
CA HIS A 301 7.93 -13.14 -5.54
C HIS A 301 7.39 -11.77 -5.09
N ALA A 302 7.35 -11.52 -3.79
CA ALA A 302 7.00 -10.22 -3.23
C ALA A 302 8.27 -9.47 -2.85
N PHE A 303 8.33 -8.17 -3.17
CA PHE A 303 9.46 -7.30 -2.88
C PHE A 303 8.99 -6.10 -2.09
N ASP A 304 9.51 -5.97 -0.87
CA ASP A 304 9.36 -4.75 -0.06
C ASP A 304 10.59 -3.87 -0.27
N VAL A 305 10.37 -2.66 -0.76
CA VAL A 305 11.39 -1.62 -0.94
C VAL A 305 11.12 -0.51 0.07
N VAL A 306 12.01 -0.32 1.03
CA VAL A 306 11.87 0.71 2.08
C VAL A 306 12.99 1.72 1.96
N GLN A 307 12.65 3.01 2.01
CA GLN A 307 13.60 4.08 2.23
C GLN A 307 13.67 4.40 3.72
N LEU A 308 14.85 4.23 4.31
CA LEU A 308 15.12 4.53 5.72
C LEU A 308 15.98 5.80 5.84
N ASP A 309 15.80 6.58 6.90
CA ASP A 309 16.72 7.66 7.30
C ASP A 309 18.03 7.13 7.95
N GLU A 310 18.85 8.01 8.53
CA GLU A 310 20.08 7.61 9.25
C GLU A 310 19.80 6.92 10.61
N GLN A 311 18.59 7.08 11.15
CA GLN A 311 18.11 6.54 12.42
C GLN A 311 17.42 5.18 12.24
N GLY A 312 17.07 4.80 11.01
CA GLY A 312 16.34 3.58 10.68
C GLY A 312 14.82 3.75 10.62
N THR A 313 14.31 4.99 10.66
CA THR A 313 12.89 5.32 10.47
C THR A 313 12.50 5.18 8.99
N ALA A 314 11.33 4.60 8.71
CA ALA A 314 10.80 4.58 7.35
C ALA A 314 10.35 5.98 6.89
N LEU A 315 11.04 6.53 5.88
CA LEU A 315 10.67 7.77 5.19
C LEU A 315 9.66 7.55 4.05
N GLY A 316 9.39 6.29 3.73
CA GLY A 316 8.82 5.91 2.45
C GLY A 316 9.01 4.45 2.13
N GLY A 317 8.12 3.90 1.32
CA GLY A 317 8.30 2.55 0.81
C GLY A 317 7.30 2.17 -0.25
N LEU A 318 7.60 1.04 -0.90
CA LEU A 318 6.70 0.39 -1.82
C LEU A 318 6.85 -1.13 -1.78
N SER A 319 5.73 -1.84 -1.85
CA SER A 319 5.71 -3.29 -2.08
C SER A 319 5.21 -3.60 -3.49
N PHE A 320 5.91 -4.45 -4.23
CA PHE A 320 5.43 -4.99 -5.52
C PHE A 320 5.52 -6.50 -5.54
N VAL A 321 4.63 -7.13 -6.32
CA VAL A 321 4.56 -8.58 -6.48
C VAL A 321 4.85 -8.93 -7.93
N VAL A 322 5.57 -10.02 -8.16
CA VAL A 322 5.89 -10.55 -9.49
C VAL A 322 5.32 -11.96 -9.58
N ARG A 323 4.58 -12.24 -10.65
CA ARG A 323 4.08 -13.56 -11.04
C ARG A 323 4.88 -14.09 -12.22
N VAL A 324 5.29 -15.35 -12.10
CA VAL A 324 5.88 -16.11 -13.21
C VAL A 324 4.78 -16.55 -14.17
N VAL A 325 4.94 -16.33 -15.48
CA VAL A 325 3.92 -16.62 -16.52
C VAL A 325 4.43 -17.50 -17.66
#